data_AF-A0A845D2F0-F1
#
_entry.id   AF-A0A845D2F0-F1
#
_cell.length_a   1.000
_cell.length_b   1.000
_cell.length_c   1.000
_cell.angle_alpha   90.00
_cell.angle_beta   90.00
_cell.angle_gamma   90.00
#
_symmetry.space_group_name_H-M   'P 1'
#
loop_
_entity.id
_entity.type
_entity.pdbx_description
1 polymer ?
#
loop_
_entity_poly.entity_id
_entity_poly.type
_entity_poly.pdbx_seq_one_letter_code
_entity_poly.pdbx_strand_id
1 'polypeptide(L)'
;MIRIQETKTEYLLSIPAAQKERARGIQGRRWDPQRVCWVYPRNTRMYHALIAEFGDDLTSESSFTPPQTILGQDRSNAQDAAELQQNIERIDQTLSELLKFLDQADNERAEILLRQQSNIESLRAESQTKDEEIAILKTERGKLLSENKRLSAAAKTYSDGGREEMIRKLALEVTGHDQTFGEAIGDLKIDATLPLQVGRKVENLLTQTLRSSGTFYELITECDDAEMLDEESVDLAHIIRKQRNVNVHPVGLVDPKTELGRGLLCLFCASLLYPKLTANQ
;
A
#
# COMPACT_ATOMS: atom_id res chain seq x y z
N MET A 1 36.72 -26.42 89.09
CA MET A 1 37.98 -25.74 88.79
C MET A 1 38.03 -25.46 87.29
N ILE A 2 38.21 -24.21 86.89
CA ILE A 2 38.32 -23.79 85.47
C ILE A 2 39.80 -23.72 85.10
N ARG A 3 40.19 -24.29 83.96
CA ARG A 3 41.57 -24.22 83.45
C ARG A 3 41.56 -23.95 81.95
N ILE A 4 42.46 -23.07 81.50
CA ILE A 4 42.70 -22.78 80.08
C ILE A 4 44.10 -23.26 79.72
N GLN A 5 44.21 -24.04 78.65
CA GLN A 5 45.48 -24.48 78.07
C GLN A 5 45.60 -23.96 76.64
N GLU A 6 46.81 -23.52 76.28
CA GLU A 6 47.11 -23.04 74.92
C GLU A 6 47.80 -24.13 74.11
N THR A 7 47.37 -24.29 72.87
CA THR A 7 48.11 -25.02 71.84
C THR A 7 48.51 -24.05 70.73
N LYS A 8 49.33 -24.50 69.76
CA LYS A 8 49.83 -23.63 68.67
C LYS A 8 48.71 -22.93 67.89
N THR A 9 47.55 -23.57 67.77
CA THR A 9 46.44 -23.13 66.92
C THR A 9 45.14 -22.86 67.68
N GLU A 10 45.00 -23.32 68.93
CA GLU A 10 43.71 -23.37 69.64
C GLU A 10 43.84 -23.15 71.16
N TYR A 11 42.79 -22.59 71.77
CA TYR A 11 42.59 -22.50 73.22
C TYR A 11 41.69 -23.65 73.69
N LEU A 12 42.11 -24.36 74.74
CA LEU A 12 41.39 -25.47 75.36
C LEU A 12 40.88 -25.06 76.74
N LEU A 13 39.56 -25.04 76.92
CA LEU A 13 38.88 -24.64 78.16
C LEU A 13 38.26 -25.86 78.85
N SER A 14 38.80 -26.21 80.02
CA SER A 14 38.29 -27.28 80.89
C SER A 14 37.50 -26.67 82.05
N ILE A 15 36.20 -26.97 82.14
CA ILE A 15 35.27 -26.40 83.13
C ILE A 15 34.38 -27.47 83.80
N PRO A 16 33.93 -27.26 85.05
CA PRO A 16 32.95 -28.14 85.69
C PRO A 16 31.59 -28.13 84.99
N ALA A 17 30.84 -29.23 85.12
CA ALA A 17 29.55 -29.41 84.45
C ALA A 17 28.53 -28.27 84.71
N ALA A 18 28.57 -27.65 85.89
CA ALA A 18 27.68 -26.56 86.28
C ALA A 18 27.88 -25.25 85.48
N GLN A 19 29.03 -25.07 84.80
CA GLN A 19 29.36 -23.83 84.07
C GLN A 19 29.36 -24.02 82.55
N LYS A 20 28.87 -25.17 82.06
CA LYS A 20 28.85 -25.51 80.62
C LYS A 20 28.08 -24.50 79.77
N GLU A 21 27.04 -23.88 80.31
CA GLU A 21 26.24 -22.89 79.58
C GLU A 21 27.00 -21.59 79.31
N ARG A 22 27.94 -21.18 80.18
CA ARG A 22 28.80 -20.01 79.95
C ARG A 22 29.75 -20.23 78.77
N ALA A 23 30.35 -21.42 78.68
CA ALA A 23 31.17 -21.78 77.51
C ALA A 23 30.32 -21.92 76.24
N ARG A 24 29.03 -22.25 76.37
CA ARG A 24 28.08 -22.21 75.25
C ARG A 24 27.69 -20.79 74.80
N GLY A 25 28.02 -19.74 75.54
CA GLY A 25 27.81 -18.36 75.09
C GLY A 25 28.78 -17.94 73.98
N ILE A 26 30.00 -18.46 73.99
CA ILE A 26 31.08 -18.03 73.08
C ILE A 26 30.91 -18.70 71.70
N GLN A 27 30.88 -17.89 70.64
CA GLN A 27 30.75 -18.36 69.26
C GLN A 27 32.05 -18.99 68.75
N GLY A 28 31.94 -20.02 67.89
CA GLY A 28 33.11 -20.71 67.31
C GLY A 28 33.69 -21.84 68.18
N ARG A 29 32.94 -22.29 69.20
CA ARG A 29 33.33 -23.41 70.06
C ARG A 29 33.13 -24.78 69.40
N ARG A 30 33.97 -25.74 69.76
CA ARG A 30 33.71 -27.18 69.55
C ARG A 30 33.96 -27.96 70.84
N TRP A 31 33.12 -28.93 71.16
CA TRP A 31 33.35 -29.82 72.29
C TRP A 31 34.23 -30.98 71.86
N ASP A 32 35.34 -31.21 72.57
CA ASP A 32 36.19 -32.38 72.37
C ASP A 32 35.84 -33.45 73.43
N PRO A 33 35.17 -34.55 73.04
CA PRO A 33 34.76 -35.60 73.97
C PRO A 33 35.94 -36.43 74.49
N GLN A 34 37.09 -36.46 73.80
CA GLN A 34 38.27 -37.22 74.24
C GLN A 34 39.01 -36.50 75.38
N ARG A 35 39.11 -35.17 75.28
CA ARG A 35 39.79 -34.33 76.28
C ARG A 35 38.84 -33.73 77.31
N VAL A 36 37.53 -33.90 77.10
CA VAL A 36 36.46 -33.37 77.96
C VAL A 36 36.63 -31.85 78.16
N CYS A 37 36.88 -31.12 77.06
CA CYS A 37 37.10 -29.68 77.07
C CYS A 37 36.46 -28.97 75.86
N TRP A 38 36.25 -27.67 75.98
CA TRP A 38 35.82 -26.80 74.89
C TRP A 38 37.05 -26.27 74.14
N VAL A 39 37.02 -26.33 72.81
CA VAL A 39 38.11 -25.86 71.96
C VAL A 39 37.66 -24.62 71.19
N TYR A 40 38.53 -23.60 71.18
CA TYR A 40 38.34 -22.33 70.50
C TYR A 40 39.53 -22.02 69.58
N PRO A 41 39.31 -21.41 68.40
CA PRO A 41 40.40 -20.96 67.54
C PRO A 41 41.28 -19.90 68.21
N ARG A 42 42.60 -19.96 68.03
CA ARG A 42 43.52 -18.96 68.55
C ARG A 42 43.50 -17.70 67.68
N ASN A 43 42.62 -16.76 68.01
CA ASN A 43 42.59 -15.43 67.41
C ASN A 43 42.32 -14.36 68.48
N THR A 44 42.58 -13.09 68.15
CA THR A 44 42.47 -11.96 69.09
C THR A 44 41.04 -11.82 69.62
N ARG A 45 40.03 -12.06 68.78
CA ARG A 45 38.61 -12.00 69.17
C ARG A 45 38.26 -13.04 70.23
N MET A 46 38.74 -14.27 70.08
CA MET A 46 38.50 -15.37 71.02
C MET A 46 39.27 -15.18 72.32
N TYR A 47 40.49 -14.62 72.25
CA TYR A 47 41.26 -14.26 73.44
C TYR A 47 40.48 -13.27 74.33
N HIS A 48 39.99 -12.17 73.77
CA HIS A 48 39.19 -11.20 74.52
C HIS A 48 37.86 -11.79 75.02
N ALA A 49 37.18 -12.62 74.23
CA ALA A 49 35.93 -13.27 74.65
C ALA A 49 36.14 -14.24 75.83
N LEU A 50 37.24 -15.00 75.83
CA LEU A 50 37.55 -15.93 76.92
C LEU A 50 37.95 -15.21 78.21
N ILE A 51 38.69 -14.11 78.11
CA ILE A 51 39.03 -13.27 79.26
C ILE A 51 37.81 -12.57 79.83
N ALA A 52 36.93 -12.03 78.98
CA ALA A 52 35.72 -11.34 79.45
C ALA A 52 34.77 -12.29 80.20
N GLU A 53 34.64 -13.54 79.74
CA GLU A 53 33.70 -14.49 80.34
C GLU A 53 34.26 -15.24 81.54
N PHE A 54 35.54 -15.60 81.55
CA PHE A 54 36.12 -16.46 82.59
C PHE A 54 37.25 -15.81 83.38
N GLY A 55 37.61 -14.55 83.09
CA GLY A 55 38.75 -13.84 83.67
C GLY A 55 38.83 -13.89 85.20
N ASP A 56 37.70 -13.71 85.89
CA ASP A 56 37.64 -13.68 87.35
C ASP A 56 37.69 -15.08 88.00
N ASP A 57 37.35 -16.13 87.25
CA ASP A 57 37.29 -17.53 87.72
C ASP A 57 38.58 -18.32 87.43
N LEU A 58 39.57 -17.70 86.80
CA LEU A 58 40.85 -18.32 86.47
C LEU A 58 41.75 -18.37 87.70
N THR A 59 42.18 -19.58 88.06
CA THR A 59 43.23 -19.76 89.06
C THR A 59 44.56 -19.22 88.55
N SER A 60 45.39 -18.63 89.42
CA SER A 60 46.66 -17.96 89.10
C SER A 60 47.69 -18.79 88.31
N GLU A 61 47.47 -20.09 88.16
CA GLU A 61 48.28 -21.01 87.34
C GLU A 61 47.83 -21.09 85.85
N SER A 62 46.77 -20.39 85.47
CA SER A 62 46.20 -20.40 84.10
C SER A 62 46.49 -19.11 83.33
N SER A 63 47.76 -18.69 83.29
CA SER A 63 48.20 -17.55 82.47
C SER A 63 48.28 -17.96 81.00
N PHE A 64 47.54 -17.29 80.13
CA PHE A 64 47.51 -17.54 78.69
C PHE A 64 47.70 -16.21 77.94
N THR A 65 48.42 -16.23 76.82
CA THR A 65 49.00 -15.05 76.17
C THR A 65 48.22 -14.57 74.96
N PRO A 66 48.10 -13.25 74.73
CA PRO A 66 47.53 -12.74 73.50
C PRO A 66 48.35 -13.25 72.31
N PRO A 67 47.73 -13.57 71.17
CA PRO A 67 48.47 -14.00 69.99
C PRO A 67 49.46 -12.90 69.60
N GLN A 68 50.75 -13.23 69.58
CA GLN A 68 51.80 -12.29 69.20
C GLN A 68 51.58 -11.83 67.75
N THR A 69 51.27 -10.55 67.57
CA THR A 69 51.43 -9.86 66.28
C THR A 69 52.91 -9.91 65.94
N ILE A 70 53.27 -10.62 64.87
CA ILE A 70 54.67 -10.74 64.45
C ILE A 70 55.14 -9.37 63.94
N LEU A 71 55.77 -8.60 64.82
CA LEU A 71 56.46 -7.34 64.52
C LEU A 71 57.77 -7.67 63.78
N GLY A 72 57.71 -7.73 62.45
CA GLY A 72 58.86 -8.00 61.60
C GLY A 72 58.69 -7.63 60.11
N GLN A 73 57.69 -6.81 59.77
CA GLN A 73 57.30 -6.52 58.38
C GLN A 73 57.48 -5.06 57.93
N ASP A 74 58.18 -4.19 58.68
CA ASP A 74 58.17 -2.75 58.35
C ASP A 74 58.95 -2.36 57.08
N ARG A 75 59.91 -3.18 56.61
CA ARG A 75 60.58 -2.92 55.31
C ARG A 75 59.85 -3.51 54.10
N SER A 76 59.12 -4.63 54.26
CA SER A 76 58.25 -5.21 53.22
C SER A 76 57.00 -4.36 53.06
N ASN A 77 56.37 -3.98 54.17
CA ASN A 77 55.13 -3.18 54.17
C ASN A 77 55.31 -1.80 53.52
N ALA A 78 56.48 -1.17 53.63
CA ALA A 78 56.73 0.12 52.98
C ALA A 78 56.88 0.00 51.45
N GLN A 79 57.49 -1.09 50.96
CA GLN A 79 57.59 -1.38 49.53
C GLN A 79 56.22 -1.81 48.97
N ASP A 80 55.51 -2.68 49.68
CA ASP A 80 54.17 -3.14 49.33
C ASP A 80 53.16 -1.97 49.34
N ALA A 81 53.26 -1.04 50.30
CA ALA A 81 52.43 0.17 50.34
C ALA A 81 52.75 1.14 49.18
N ALA A 82 54.02 1.29 48.80
CA ALA A 82 54.40 2.11 47.66
C ALA A 82 53.91 1.51 46.33
N GLU A 83 53.99 0.18 46.17
CA GLU A 83 53.46 -0.52 45.00
C GLU A 83 51.93 -0.43 44.93
N LEU A 84 51.24 -0.58 46.06
CA LEU A 84 49.79 -0.38 46.15
C LEU A 84 49.39 1.06 45.80
N GLN A 85 50.12 2.06 46.27
CA GLN A 85 49.87 3.46 45.95
C GLN A 85 50.05 3.73 44.45
N GLN A 86 51.10 3.17 43.84
CA GLN A 86 51.33 3.27 42.40
C GLN A 86 50.24 2.57 41.60
N ASN A 87 49.73 1.44 42.09
CA ASN A 87 48.61 0.72 41.46
C ASN A 87 47.31 1.50 41.58
N ILE A 88 47.04 2.16 42.72
CA ILE A 88 45.88 3.05 42.89
C ILE A 88 45.97 4.22 41.91
N GLU A 89 47.13 4.89 41.81
CA GLU A 89 47.31 5.99 40.86
C GLU A 89 47.12 5.56 39.40
N ARG A 90 47.61 4.37 39.03
CA ARG A 90 47.37 3.79 37.69
C ARG A 90 45.89 3.49 37.45
N ILE A 91 45.20 2.94 38.45
CA ILE A 91 43.77 2.65 38.35
C ILE A 91 42.99 3.96 38.19
N ASP A 92 43.29 4.99 38.99
CA ASP A 92 42.64 6.29 38.91
C ASP A 92 42.86 6.96 37.55
N GLN A 93 44.07 6.89 37.00
CA GLN A 93 44.38 7.37 35.65
C GLN A 93 43.55 6.62 34.60
N THR A 94 43.51 5.28 34.68
CA THR A 94 42.76 4.44 33.75
C THR A 94 41.26 4.73 33.83
N LEU A 95 40.71 4.89 35.04
CA LEU A 95 39.31 5.24 35.25
C LEU A 95 38.99 6.64 34.71
N SER A 96 39.88 7.62 34.90
CA SER A 96 39.70 8.97 34.35
C SER A 96 39.68 8.97 32.82
N GLU A 97 40.55 8.19 32.18
CA GLU A 97 40.58 8.02 30.73
C GLU A 97 39.33 7.32 30.21
N LEU A 98 38.89 6.24 30.86
CA LEU A 98 37.65 5.54 30.51
C LEU A 98 36.42 6.43 30.65
N LEU A 99 36.33 7.25 31.70
CA LEU A 99 35.22 8.18 31.89
C LEU A 99 35.19 9.25 30.80
N LYS A 100 36.35 9.79 30.40
CA LYS A 100 36.42 10.73 29.27
C LYS A 100 36.01 10.08 27.95
N PHE A 101 36.44 8.84 27.71
CA PHE A 101 36.05 8.11 26.51
C PHE A 101 34.54 7.83 26.48
N LEU A 102 33.94 7.44 27.60
CA LEU A 102 32.50 7.23 27.71
C LEU A 102 31.71 8.53 27.46
N ASP A 103 32.14 9.65 28.03
CA ASP A 103 31.50 10.95 27.81
C ASP A 103 31.56 11.39 26.34
N GLN A 104 32.70 11.19 25.68
CA GLN A 104 32.85 11.45 24.24
C GLN A 104 31.92 10.54 23.40
N ALA A 105 31.89 9.24 23.71
CA ALA A 105 31.05 8.28 23.00
C ALA A 105 29.55 8.57 23.19
N ASP A 106 29.13 8.99 24.38
CA ASP A 106 27.73 9.36 24.66
C ASP A 106 27.34 10.67 23.95
N ASN A 107 28.24 11.65 23.90
CA ASN A 107 28.03 12.89 23.14
C ASN A 107 27.92 12.62 21.63
N GLU A 108 28.79 11.80 21.05
CA GLU A 108 28.70 11.40 19.64
C GLU A 108 27.39 10.66 19.32
N ARG A 109 26.97 9.75 20.20
CA ARG A 109 25.68 9.06 20.07
C ARG A 109 24.50 10.02 20.14
N ALA A 110 24.53 10.99 21.05
CA ALA A 110 23.48 12.00 21.17
C ALA A 110 23.36 12.84 19.88
N GLU A 111 24.48 13.25 19.29
CA GLU A 111 24.47 13.96 18.01
C GLU A 111 23.91 13.13 16.86
N ILE A 112 24.28 11.85 16.78
CA ILE A 112 23.76 10.93 15.75
C ILE A 112 22.25 10.76 15.90
N LEU A 113 21.75 10.58 17.13
CA LEU A 113 20.33 10.44 17.42
C LEU A 113 19.55 11.70 17.03
N LEU A 114 20.08 12.89 17.33
CA LEU A 114 19.46 14.15 16.92
C LEU A 114 19.36 14.29 15.40
N ARG A 115 20.44 13.94 14.67
CA ARG A 115 20.42 13.96 13.19
C ARG A 115 19.42 12.96 12.63
N GLN A 116 19.36 11.75 13.18
CA GLN A 116 18.39 10.74 12.77
C GLN A 116 16.96 11.18 13.04
N GLN A 117 16.70 11.82 14.18
CA GLN A 117 15.37 12.32 14.52
C GLN A 117 14.93 13.43 13.57
N SER A 118 15.82 14.38 13.23
CA SER A 118 15.54 15.40 12.22
C SER A 118 15.25 14.79 10.84
N ASN A 119 16.00 13.76 10.43
CA ASN A 119 15.76 13.07 9.16
C ASN A 119 14.40 12.36 9.15
N ILE A 120 14.02 11.70 10.26
CA ILE A 120 12.72 11.03 10.39
C ILE A 120 11.58 12.04 10.29
N GLU A 121 11.71 13.20 10.91
CA GLU A 121 10.71 14.28 10.83
C GLU A 121 10.55 14.81 9.40
N SER A 122 11.67 15.05 8.70
CA SER A 122 11.64 15.46 7.30
C SER A 122 10.96 14.42 6.40
N LEU A 123 11.30 13.14 6.56
CA LEU A 123 10.70 12.06 5.78
C LEU A 123 9.21 11.88 6.08
N ARG A 124 8.79 12.08 7.32
CA ARG A 124 7.37 12.05 7.70
C ARG A 124 6.58 13.18 7.03
N ALA A 125 7.12 14.40 7.01
CA ALA A 125 6.50 15.53 6.33
C ALA A 125 6.38 15.30 4.81
N GLU A 126 7.44 14.74 4.19
CA GLU A 126 7.40 14.39 2.76
C GLU A 126 6.37 13.30 2.46
N SER A 127 6.29 12.26 3.30
CA SER A 127 5.30 11.19 3.16
C SER A 127 3.88 11.74 3.24
N GLN A 128 3.59 12.61 4.21
CA GLN A 128 2.28 13.22 4.36
C GLN A 128 1.90 14.04 3.12
N THR A 129 2.84 14.82 2.58
CA THR A 129 2.61 15.63 1.37
C THR A 129 2.27 14.74 0.17
N LYS A 130 2.98 13.62 -0.01
CA LYS A 130 2.71 12.65 -1.07
C LYS A 130 1.36 11.95 -0.90
N ASP A 131 0.97 11.63 0.33
CA ASP A 131 -0.33 11.02 0.61
C ASP A 131 -1.50 11.97 0.26
N GLU A 132 -1.34 13.26 0.54
CA GLU A 132 -2.29 14.31 0.13
C GLU A 132 -2.38 14.43 -1.39
N GLU A 133 -1.25 14.44 -2.10
CA GLU A 133 -1.21 14.47 -3.57
C GLU A 133 -1.89 13.24 -4.20
N ILE A 134 -1.63 12.05 -3.65
CA ILE A 134 -2.28 10.80 -4.10
C ILE A 134 -3.80 10.87 -3.89
N ALA A 135 -4.27 11.46 -2.80
CA ALA A 135 -5.70 11.62 -2.53
C ALA A 135 -6.39 12.53 -3.57
N ILE A 136 -5.74 13.65 -3.92
CA ILE A 136 -6.20 14.57 -4.96
C ILE A 136 -6.27 13.85 -6.31
N LEU A 137 -5.18 13.20 -6.73
CA LEU A 137 -5.11 12.49 -8.02
C LEU A 137 -6.14 11.35 -8.11
N LYS A 138 -6.39 10.62 -7.03
CA LYS A 138 -7.45 9.58 -6.99
C LYS A 138 -8.84 10.17 -7.23
N THR A 139 -9.11 11.33 -6.65
CA THR A 139 -10.40 12.04 -6.80
C THR A 139 -10.59 12.50 -8.23
N GLU A 140 -9.55 13.10 -8.82
CA GLU A 140 -9.58 13.55 -10.22
C GLU A 140 -9.75 12.37 -11.20
N ARG A 141 -9.00 11.28 -10.99
CA ARG A 141 -9.15 10.06 -11.77
C ARG A 141 -10.58 9.52 -11.72
N GLY A 142 -11.23 9.57 -10.56
CA GLY A 142 -12.62 9.17 -10.40
C GLY A 142 -13.58 10.02 -11.25
N LYS A 143 -13.40 11.34 -11.25
CA LYS A 143 -14.19 12.27 -12.07
C LYS A 143 -14.01 11.98 -13.55
N LEU A 144 -12.77 11.89 -14.03
CA LEU A 144 -12.46 11.60 -15.43
C LEU A 144 -13.02 10.26 -15.91
N LEU A 145 -12.96 9.21 -15.08
CA LEU A 145 -13.55 7.91 -15.41
C LEU A 145 -15.08 7.99 -15.55
N SER A 146 -15.75 8.73 -14.66
CA SER A 146 -17.20 8.91 -14.74
C SER A 146 -17.62 9.68 -16.00
N GLU A 147 -16.85 10.70 -16.38
CA GLU A 147 -17.08 11.47 -17.58
C GLU A 147 -16.82 10.65 -18.85
N ASN A 148 -15.73 9.89 -18.88
CA ASN A 148 -15.41 9.01 -20.00
C ASN A 148 -16.51 7.95 -20.20
N LYS A 149 -17.03 7.36 -19.11
CA LYS A 149 -18.16 6.43 -19.17
C LYS A 149 -19.42 7.10 -19.76
N ARG A 150 -19.70 8.35 -19.38
CA ARG A 150 -20.83 9.13 -19.91
C ARG A 150 -20.66 9.41 -21.41
N LEU A 151 -19.47 9.87 -21.82
CA LEU A 151 -19.16 10.16 -23.22
C LEU A 151 -19.19 8.90 -24.08
N SER A 152 -18.66 7.78 -23.58
CA SER A 152 -18.71 6.48 -24.27
C SER A 152 -20.16 5.99 -24.46
N ALA A 153 -21.01 6.14 -23.44
CA ALA A 153 -22.43 5.81 -23.56
C ALA A 153 -23.15 6.69 -24.60
N ALA A 154 -22.88 7.99 -24.60
CA ALA A 154 -23.41 8.91 -25.61
C ALA A 154 -22.91 8.53 -27.02
N ALA A 155 -21.62 8.29 -27.19
CA ALA A 155 -21.05 7.88 -28.47
C ALA A 155 -21.69 6.58 -29.00
N LYS A 156 -22.00 5.62 -28.12
CA LYS A 156 -22.69 4.38 -28.49
C LYS A 156 -24.13 4.61 -28.94
N THR A 157 -24.85 5.56 -28.33
CA THR A 157 -26.17 5.97 -28.85
C THR A 157 -26.08 6.61 -30.24
N TYR A 158 -24.95 7.24 -30.56
CA TYR A 158 -24.69 7.83 -31.88
C TYR A 158 -24.06 6.87 -32.90
N SER A 159 -23.60 5.66 -32.54
CA SER A 159 -22.72 4.91 -33.45
C SER A 159 -23.46 4.08 -34.52
N ASP A 160 -24.61 3.47 -34.22
CA ASP A 160 -25.29 2.60 -35.20
C ASP A 160 -26.79 2.88 -35.37
N GLY A 161 -27.58 2.94 -34.29
CA GLY A 161 -29.03 3.24 -34.40
C GLY A 161 -29.36 4.71 -34.62
N GLY A 162 -28.60 5.61 -33.99
CA GLY A 162 -28.86 7.05 -34.05
C GLY A 162 -28.57 7.67 -35.41
N ARG A 163 -27.59 7.16 -36.16
CA ARG A 163 -27.23 7.67 -37.50
C ARG A 163 -28.25 7.29 -38.55
N GLU A 164 -28.66 6.03 -38.59
CA GLU A 164 -29.70 5.61 -39.53
C GLU A 164 -31.01 6.34 -39.27
N GLU A 165 -31.38 6.46 -37.99
CA GLU A 165 -32.57 7.19 -37.58
C GLU A 165 -32.50 8.68 -37.93
N MET A 166 -31.33 9.31 -37.74
CA MET A 166 -31.12 10.70 -38.14
C MET A 166 -31.25 10.88 -39.66
N ILE A 167 -30.68 9.97 -40.46
CA ILE A 167 -30.77 10.02 -41.92
C ILE A 167 -32.22 9.83 -42.36
N ARG A 168 -32.96 8.88 -41.77
CA ARG A 168 -34.40 8.71 -42.01
C ARG A 168 -35.19 9.97 -41.69
N LYS A 169 -34.95 10.58 -40.52
CA LYS A 169 -35.61 11.82 -40.11
C LYS A 169 -35.33 12.96 -41.08
N LEU A 170 -34.09 13.14 -41.51
CA LEU A 170 -33.73 14.16 -42.50
C LEU A 170 -34.44 13.91 -43.84
N ALA A 171 -34.47 12.66 -44.32
CA ALA A 171 -35.18 12.33 -45.55
C ALA A 171 -36.70 12.60 -45.43
N LEU A 172 -37.31 12.28 -44.28
CA LEU A 172 -38.73 12.54 -44.03
C LEU A 172 -39.05 14.03 -43.86
N GLU A 173 -38.13 14.81 -43.29
CA GLU A 173 -38.29 16.27 -43.16
C GLU A 173 -38.31 16.95 -44.53
N VAL A 174 -37.47 16.47 -45.47
CA VAL A 174 -37.44 16.95 -46.86
C VAL A 174 -38.76 16.73 -47.58
N THR A 175 -39.53 15.70 -47.21
CA THR A 175 -40.85 15.43 -47.82
C THR A 175 -41.97 16.26 -47.22
N GLY A 176 -41.69 17.07 -46.19
CA GLY A 176 -42.74 17.73 -45.40
C GLY A 176 -43.51 16.76 -44.51
N HIS A 177 -42.89 15.65 -44.10
CA HIS A 177 -43.51 14.56 -43.33
C HIS A 177 -44.59 13.76 -44.09
N ASP A 178 -44.36 13.51 -45.38
CA ASP A 178 -45.20 12.60 -46.19
C ASP A 178 -45.25 11.21 -45.53
N GLN A 179 -46.44 10.80 -45.11
CA GLN A 179 -46.66 9.55 -44.38
C GLN A 179 -46.40 8.32 -45.25
N THR A 180 -46.76 8.37 -46.54
CA THR A 180 -46.53 7.28 -47.50
C THR A 180 -45.04 7.04 -47.72
N PHE A 181 -44.25 8.12 -47.81
CA PHE A 181 -42.80 8.02 -47.85
C PHE A 181 -42.24 7.46 -46.55
N GLY A 182 -42.69 7.95 -45.39
CA GLY A 182 -42.28 7.46 -44.07
C GLY A 182 -42.48 5.94 -43.92
N GLU A 183 -43.64 5.44 -44.31
CA GLU A 183 -43.94 4.00 -44.35
C GLU A 183 -43.06 3.26 -45.37
N ALA A 184 -42.79 3.85 -46.53
CA ALA A 184 -41.94 3.24 -47.55
C ALA A 184 -40.48 3.08 -47.13
N ILE A 185 -39.96 4.00 -46.31
CA ILE A 185 -38.55 4.01 -45.86
C ILE A 185 -38.31 3.40 -44.47
N GLY A 186 -39.36 3.18 -43.67
CA GLY A 186 -39.25 2.70 -42.29
C GLY A 186 -38.46 1.39 -42.15
N ASP A 187 -38.67 0.47 -43.08
CA ASP A 187 -38.04 -0.86 -43.06
C ASP A 187 -36.72 -0.95 -43.84
N LEU A 188 -36.28 0.14 -44.48
CA LEU A 188 -35.08 0.12 -45.30
C LEU A 188 -33.82 0.09 -44.43
N LYS A 189 -32.84 -0.74 -44.76
CA LYS A 189 -31.52 -0.68 -44.10
C LYS A 189 -30.64 0.32 -44.84
N ILE A 190 -29.90 1.14 -44.09
CA ILE A 190 -28.98 2.10 -44.70
C ILE A 190 -27.63 1.40 -44.94
N ASP A 191 -27.63 0.51 -45.94
CA ASP A 191 -26.48 -0.28 -46.35
C ASP A 191 -26.25 -0.19 -47.88
N ALA A 192 -25.31 -0.97 -48.40
CA ALA A 192 -24.96 -0.98 -49.82
C ALA A 192 -26.14 -1.37 -50.75
N THR A 193 -27.20 -1.99 -50.21
CA THR A 193 -28.39 -2.39 -50.95
C THR A 193 -29.44 -1.28 -51.03
N LEU A 194 -29.25 -0.15 -50.33
CA LEU A 194 -30.23 0.93 -50.27
C LEU A 194 -30.67 1.45 -51.66
N PRO A 195 -29.78 1.69 -52.65
CA PRO A 195 -30.21 2.09 -54.00
C PRO A 195 -31.13 1.08 -54.70
N LEU A 196 -30.94 -0.22 -54.46
CA LEU A 196 -31.78 -1.27 -55.01
C LEU A 196 -33.18 -1.22 -54.38
N GLN A 197 -33.25 -1.08 -53.06
CA GLN A 197 -34.51 -1.07 -52.33
C GLN A 197 -35.32 0.19 -52.65
N VAL A 198 -34.68 1.37 -52.61
CA VAL A 198 -35.31 2.66 -52.96
C VAL A 198 -35.77 2.65 -54.41
N GLY A 199 -34.93 2.18 -55.34
CA GLY A 199 -35.29 2.12 -56.76
C GLY A 199 -36.51 1.23 -57.03
N ARG A 200 -36.64 0.08 -56.35
CA ARG A 200 -37.83 -0.78 -56.44
C ARG A 200 -39.08 -0.11 -55.88
N LYS A 201 -38.95 0.60 -54.77
CA LYS A 201 -40.08 1.32 -54.15
C LYS A 201 -40.61 2.42 -55.08
N VAL A 202 -39.71 3.19 -55.72
CA VAL A 202 -40.10 4.20 -56.73
C VAL A 202 -40.70 3.56 -57.98
N GLU A 203 -40.09 2.49 -58.51
CA GLU A 203 -40.60 1.76 -59.68
C GLU A 203 -42.03 1.23 -59.44
N ASN A 204 -42.29 0.68 -58.26
CA ASN A 204 -43.64 0.25 -57.85
C ASN A 204 -44.62 1.42 -57.77
N LEU A 205 -44.18 2.58 -57.25
CA LEU A 205 -45.03 3.76 -57.15
C LEU A 205 -45.39 4.32 -58.53
N LEU A 206 -44.44 4.37 -59.47
CA LEU A 206 -44.70 4.76 -60.86
C LEU A 206 -45.67 3.79 -61.54
N THR A 207 -45.46 2.48 -61.37
CA THR A 207 -46.36 1.43 -61.88
C THR A 207 -47.79 1.62 -61.38
N GLN A 208 -47.97 1.93 -60.10
CA GLN A 208 -49.29 2.20 -59.50
C GLN A 208 -49.92 3.49 -60.04
N THR A 209 -49.10 4.52 -60.22
CA THR A 209 -49.55 5.85 -60.66
C THR A 209 -49.98 5.83 -62.13
N LEU A 210 -49.19 5.19 -63.00
CA LEU A 210 -49.51 5.02 -64.43
C LEU A 210 -50.54 3.93 -64.70
N ARG A 211 -50.73 2.98 -63.76
CA ARG A 211 -51.47 1.73 -63.98
C ARG A 211 -50.95 0.94 -65.19
N SER A 212 -49.66 1.10 -65.48
CA SER A 212 -48.92 0.50 -66.59
C SER A 212 -47.79 -0.37 -66.04
N SER A 213 -47.37 -1.37 -66.79
CA SER A 213 -46.24 -2.24 -66.44
C SER A 213 -45.11 -2.05 -67.45
N GLY A 214 -43.90 -1.86 -66.98
CA GLY A 214 -42.73 -1.70 -67.83
C GLY A 214 -41.44 -1.72 -67.03
N THR A 215 -40.32 -1.56 -67.72
CA THR A 215 -39.03 -1.34 -67.05
C THR A 215 -39.01 0.03 -66.38
N PHE A 216 -38.19 0.21 -65.35
CA PHE A 216 -38.04 1.53 -64.71
C PHE A 216 -37.73 2.67 -65.70
N TYR A 217 -37.06 2.40 -66.82
CA TYR A 217 -36.86 3.42 -67.86
C TYR A 217 -38.14 3.75 -68.64
N GLU A 218 -38.90 2.73 -69.04
CA GLU A 218 -40.18 2.89 -69.74
C GLU A 218 -41.18 3.65 -68.89
N LEU A 219 -41.29 3.32 -67.60
CA LEU A 219 -42.20 4.00 -66.67
C LEU A 219 -41.85 5.49 -66.50
N ILE A 220 -40.56 5.84 -66.46
CA ILE A 220 -40.15 7.25 -66.39
C ILE A 220 -40.53 7.97 -67.69
N THR A 221 -40.27 7.35 -68.84
CA THR A 221 -40.57 7.92 -70.16
C THR A 221 -42.07 8.12 -70.34
N GLU A 222 -42.89 7.15 -69.93
CA GLU A 222 -44.35 7.24 -70.00
C GLU A 222 -44.91 8.33 -69.09
N CYS A 223 -44.33 8.52 -67.89
CA CYS A 223 -44.69 9.65 -67.02
C CYS A 223 -44.33 11.02 -67.62
N ASP A 224 -43.20 11.11 -68.32
CA ASP A 224 -42.72 12.32 -69.00
C ASP A 224 -43.62 12.65 -70.21
N ASP A 225 -43.86 11.65 -71.08
CA ASP A 225 -44.75 11.77 -72.24
C ASP A 225 -46.19 12.14 -71.85
N ALA A 226 -46.65 11.70 -70.67
CA ALA A 226 -47.96 12.02 -70.11
C ALA A 226 -48.00 13.35 -69.33
N GLU A 227 -46.89 14.11 -69.29
CA GLU A 227 -46.73 15.36 -68.52
C GLU A 227 -47.11 15.21 -67.03
N MET A 228 -46.96 14.01 -66.46
CA MET A 228 -47.27 13.74 -65.04
C MET A 228 -46.14 14.14 -64.09
N LEU A 229 -44.93 14.30 -64.62
CA LEU A 229 -43.73 14.69 -63.90
C LEU A 229 -43.15 15.94 -64.55
N ASP A 230 -42.69 16.89 -63.73
CA ASP A 230 -41.86 18.00 -64.20
C ASP A 230 -40.43 17.53 -64.50
N GLU A 231 -39.69 18.33 -65.29
CA GLU A 231 -38.33 18.04 -65.75
C GLU A 231 -37.39 17.62 -64.58
N GLU A 232 -37.47 18.32 -63.45
CA GLU A 232 -36.68 17.99 -62.25
C GLU A 232 -37.01 16.58 -61.71
N SER A 233 -38.29 16.20 -61.70
CA SER A 233 -38.73 14.89 -61.22
C SER A 233 -38.28 13.76 -62.12
N VAL A 234 -38.28 13.99 -63.43
CA VAL A 234 -37.75 13.05 -64.43
C VAL A 234 -36.25 12.84 -64.19
N ASP A 235 -35.50 13.93 -63.98
CA ASP A 235 -34.07 13.87 -63.65
C ASP A 235 -33.79 13.10 -62.36
N LEU A 236 -34.55 13.38 -61.29
CA LEU A 236 -34.44 12.66 -60.02
C LEU A 236 -34.70 11.16 -60.19
N ALA A 237 -35.73 10.78 -60.96
CA ALA A 237 -36.04 9.38 -61.25
C ALA A 237 -34.91 8.70 -62.05
N HIS A 238 -34.34 9.40 -63.03
CA HIS A 238 -33.18 8.92 -63.79
C HIS A 238 -31.91 8.78 -62.94
N ILE A 239 -31.67 9.67 -61.98
CA ILE A 239 -30.57 9.54 -61.01
C ILE A 239 -30.73 8.25 -60.21
N ILE A 240 -31.93 8.01 -59.64
CA ILE A 240 -32.22 6.80 -58.86
C ILE A 240 -32.00 5.55 -59.72
N ARG A 241 -32.53 5.53 -60.96
CA ARG A 241 -32.33 4.43 -61.92
C ARG A 241 -30.84 4.17 -62.18
N LYS A 242 -30.05 5.23 -62.44
CA LYS A 242 -28.62 5.12 -62.73
C LYS A 242 -27.86 4.54 -61.54
N GLN A 243 -28.10 5.04 -60.32
CA GLN A 243 -27.44 4.55 -59.12
C GLN A 243 -27.84 3.12 -58.78
N ARG A 244 -29.13 2.76 -58.94
CA ARG A 244 -29.60 1.38 -58.83
C ARG A 244 -28.79 0.47 -59.76
N ASN A 245 -28.71 0.80 -61.05
CA ASN A 245 -28.02 -0.04 -62.03
C ASN A 245 -26.53 -0.20 -61.72
N VAL A 246 -25.86 0.88 -61.30
CA VAL A 246 -24.45 0.81 -60.86
C VAL A 246 -24.26 -0.16 -59.69
N ASN A 247 -25.20 -0.19 -58.73
CA ASN A 247 -25.15 -1.08 -57.57
C ASN A 247 -25.63 -2.52 -57.84
N VAL A 248 -26.26 -2.81 -58.99
CA VAL A 248 -26.68 -4.17 -59.40
C VAL A 248 -25.49 -4.98 -59.96
N HIS A 249 -24.49 -4.31 -60.53
CA HIS A 249 -23.33 -4.99 -61.11
C HIS A 249 -22.47 -5.67 -60.03
N PRO A 250 -21.86 -6.84 -60.35
CA PRO A 250 -21.29 -7.74 -59.35
C PRO A 250 -20.23 -7.05 -58.47
N VAL A 251 -20.22 -7.50 -57.21
CA VAL A 251 -19.34 -7.10 -56.12
C VAL A 251 -17.89 -6.90 -56.62
N GLY A 252 -17.39 -5.66 -56.51
CA GLY A 252 -16.01 -5.30 -56.86
C GLY A 252 -15.84 -4.13 -57.85
N LEU A 253 -16.90 -3.69 -58.54
CA LEU A 253 -16.84 -2.54 -59.46
C LEU A 253 -17.22 -1.19 -58.84
N VAL A 254 -17.98 -1.19 -57.74
CA VAL A 254 -18.32 0.03 -57.00
C VAL A 254 -17.29 0.22 -55.89
N ASP A 255 -16.67 1.39 -55.83
CA ASP A 255 -15.75 1.74 -54.73
C ASP A 255 -16.53 1.72 -53.40
N PRO A 256 -16.15 0.88 -52.42
CA PRO A 256 -16.78 0.81 -51.11
C PRO A 256 -16.88 2.18 -50.41
N LYS A 257 -15.95 3.10 -50.69
CA LYS A 257 -15.98 4.47 -50.14
C LYS A 257 -17.16 5.29 -50.66
N THR A 258 -17.71 4.94 -51.82
CA THR A 258 -18.81 5.67 -52.47
C THR A 258 -20.18 5.03 -52.26
N GLU A 259 -20.25 3.78 -51.78
CA GLU A 259 -21.51 3.02 -51.65
C GLU A 259 -22.54 3.75 -50.77
N LEU A 260 -22.13 4.20 -49.59
CA LEU A 260 -23.01 4.93 -48.69
C LEU A 260 -23.48 6.25 -49.32
N GLY A 261 -22.58 7.00 -49.96
CA GLY A 261 -22.92 8.25 -50.63
C GLY A 261 -23.95 8.05 -51.74
N ARG A 262 -23.85 6.96 -52.51
CA ARG A 262 -24.84 6.58 -53.53
C ARG A 262 -26.18 6.19 -52.92
N GLY A 263 -26.16 5.45 -51.80
CA GLY A 263 -27.35 5.14 -51.00
C GLY A 263 -28.09 6.39 -50.54
N LEU A 264 -27.36 7.32 -49.92
CA LEU A 264 -27.91 8.60 -49.45
C LEU A 264 -28.45 9.44 -50.61
N LEU A 265 -27.73 9.51 -51.73
CA LEU A 265 -28.19 10.21 -52.93
C LEU A 265 -29.54 9.65 -53.41
N CYS A 266 -29.67 8.33 -53.53
CA CYS A 266 -30.96 7.71 -53.90
C CYS A 266 -32.07 8.04 -52.91
N LEU A 267 -31.79 7.97 -51.61
CA LEU A 267 -32.77 8.26 -50.56
C LEU A 267 -33.27 9.70 -50.65
N PHE A 268 -32.37 10.68 -50.81
CA PHE A 268 -32.75 12.08 -50.92
C PHE A 268 -33.45 12.40 -52.25
N CYS A 269 -32.99 11.83 -53.37
CA CYS A 269 -33.72 11.94 -54.63
C CYS A 269 -35.14 11.38 -54.52
N ALA A 270 -35.31 10.23 -53.85
CA ALA A 270 -36.63 9.66 -53.61
C ALA A 270 -37.48 10.54 -52.68
N SER A 271 -36.88 11.14 -51.64
CA SER A 271 -37.61 12.05 -50.74
C SER A 271 -38.18 13.27 -51.48
N LEU A 272 -37.45 13.81 -52.47
CA LEU A 272 -37.93 14.92 -53.28
C LEU A 272 -38.99 14.49 -54.32
N LEU A 273 -38.88 13.27 -54.82
CA LEU A 273 -39.76 12.73 -55.86
C LEU A 273 -41.11 12.23 -55.31
N TYR A 274 -41.11 11.59 -54.13
CA TYR A 274 -42.30 10.94 -53.56
C TYR A 274 -43.51 11.87 -53.42
N PRO A 275 -43.40 13.06 -52.80
CA PRO A 275 -44.53 13.97 -52.64
C PRO A 275 -45.16 14.39 -53.97
N LYS A 276 -44.36 14.51 -55.03
CA LYS A 276 -44.84 14.87 -56.38
C LYS A 276 -45.62 13.73 -57.02
N LEU A 277 -45.22 12.48 -56.76
CA LEU A 277 -45.93 11.28 -57.24
C LEU A 277 -47.20 10.97 -56.47
N THR A 278 -47.23 11.23 -55.16
CA THR A 278 -48.40 10.99 -54.31
C THR A 278 -49.43 12.11 -54.39
N ALA A 279 -49.03 13.36 -54.67
CA ALA A 279 -49.96 14.48 -54.87
C ALA A 279 -50.88 14.33 -56.09
N ASN A 280 -50.51 13.47 -57.05
CA ASN A 280 -51.28 13.21 -58.28
C ASN A 280 -52.25 12.01 -58.15
N GLN A 281 -52.38 11.40 -56.96
CA GLN A 281 -53.32 10.31 -56.66
C GLN A 281 -54.62 10.83 -56.01
#